data_AF-A0A7X8VJ35-F1
#
_entry.id   AF-A0A7X8VJ35-F1
#
_cell.length_a   1.000
_cell.length_b   1.000
_cell.length_c   1.000
_cell.angle_alpha   90.00
_cell.angle_beta   90.00
_cell.angle_gamma   90.00
#
_symmetry.space_group_name_H-M   'P 1'
#
loop_
_entity.id
_entity.type
_entity.pdbx_description
1 polymer ?
#
loop_
_entity_poly.entity_id
_entity_poly.type
_entity_poly.pdbx_seq_one_letter_code
_entity_poly.pdbx_strand_id
1 'polypeptide(L)'
;MTSPGPAPKLVASDVDGTLIDSAERVPTRLREVITRMTAQGTAMALSTGRPARWIFPVLEQLPVRPVCVCANGAVIYDSAQDRILKSYTLAPDVMVSVVALARAALSEHGGVT
;
A
#
# COMPACT_ATOMS: atom_id res chain seq x y z
N MET A 1 -0.68 -34.52 9.29
CA MET A 1 -1.00 -33.12 8.95
C MET A 1 -1.25 -32.39 10.26
N THR A 2 -0.39 -31.45 10.64
CA THR A 2 -0.59 -30.62 11.84
C THR A 2 -1.77 -29.69 11.59
N SER A 3 -2.73 -29.62 12.50
CA SER A 3 -3.80 -28.63 12.43
C SER A 3 -3.20 -27.23 12.30
N PRO A 4 -3.75 -26.36 11.45
CA PRO A 4 -3.27 -25.00 11.36
C PRO A 4 -3.37 -24.34 12.74
N GLY A 5 -2.36 -23.53 13.07
CA GLY A 5 -2.35 -22.75 14.30
C GLY A 5 -3.50 -21.74 14.37
N PRO A 6 -3.59 -20.95 15.46
CA PRO A 6 -4.62 -19.93 15.59
C PRO A 6 -4.56 -18.94 14.41
N ALA A 7 -5.72 -18.43 14.02
CA ALA A 7 -5.83 -17.45 12.95
C ALA A 7 -4.97 -16.19 13.25
N PRO A 8 -4.37 -15.57 12.23
CA PRO A 8 -3.59 -14.35 12.42
C PRO A 8 -4.47 -13.20 12.90
N LYS A 9 -3.92 -12.35 13.77
CA LYS A 9 -4.60 -11.13 14.25
C LYS A 9 -4.62 -10.01 13.20
N LEU A 10 -3.63 -10.00 12.30
CA LEU A 10 -3.46 -9.01 11.25
C LEU A 10 -2.95 -9.69 9.98
N VAL A 11 -3.54 -9.35 8.84
CA VAL A 11 -3.03 -9.68 7.51
C VAL A 11 -2.70 -8.38 6.79
N ALA A 12 -1.44 -8.22 6.39
CA ALA A 12 -1.00 -7.13 5.54
C ALA A 12 -0.78 -7.67 4.12
N SER A 13 -1.32 -7.01 3.12
CA SER A 13 -1.16 -7.40 1.71
C SER A 13 -0.54 -6.26 0.92
N ASP A 14 0.39 -6.62 0.03
CA ASP A 14 0.72 -5.75 -1.10
C ASP A 14 -0.52 -5.55 -2.02
N VAL A 15 -0.50 -4.52 -2.86
CA VAL A 15 -1.60 -4.15 -3.75
C VAL A 15 -1.35 -4.63 -5.18
N ASP A 16 -0.39 -4.02 -5.88
CA ASP A 16 -0.19 -4.19 -7.31
C ASP A 16 0.37 -5.58 -7.65
N GLY A 17 -0.37 -6.38 -8.40
CA GLY A 17 0.02 -7.76 -8.70
C GLY A 17 -0.14 -8.74 -7.52
N THR A 18 -0.72 -8.28 -6.41
CA THR A 18 -0.97 -9.08 -5.21
C THR A 18 -2.46 -9.08 -4.85
N LEU A 19 -3.01 -7.93 -4.45
CA LEU A 19 -4.43 -7.77 -4.10
C LEU A 19 -5.29 -7.54 -5.35
N ILE A 20 -4.75 -6.77 -6.31
CA ILE A 20 -5.42 -6.48 -7.57
C ILE A 20 -4.76 -7.22 -8.72
N ASP A 21 -5.58 -7.63 -9.68
CA ASP A 21 -5.11 -8.21 -10.94
C ASP A 21 -4.61 -7.13 -11.92
N SER A 22 -4.19 -7.56 -13.11
CA SER A 22 -3.69 -6.67 -14.16
C SER A 22 -4.76 -5.73 -14.74
N ALA A 23 -6.05 -5.95 -14.43
CA ALA A 23 -7.15 -5.05 -14.77
C ALA A 23 -7.50 -4.09 -13.61
N GLU A 24 -6.63 -4.00 -12.59
CA GLU A 24 -6.81 -3.23 -11.36
C GLU A 24 -8.05 -3.62 -10.55
N ARG A 25 -8.49 -4.89 -10.67
CA ARG A 25 -9.65 -5.41 -9.96
C ARG A 25 -9.20 -6.23 -8.77
N VAL A 26 -9.87 -6.04 -7.63
CA VAL A 26 -9.83 -7.04 -6.55
C VAL A 26 -10.67 -8.23 -7.02
N PRO A 27 -10.16 -9.47 -7.08
CA PRO A 27 -10.98 -10.61 -7.51
C PRO A 27 -12.10 -10.92 -6.52
N THR A 28 -13.24 -11.44 -7.00
CA THR A 28 -14.40 -11.75 -6.13
C THR A 28 -14.05 -12.73 -5.01
N ARG A 29 -13.29 -13.78 -5.34
CA ARG A 29 -12.77 -14.73 -4.35
C ARG A 29 -12.00 -14.04 -3.23
N LEU A 30 -11.21 -13.01 -3.55
CA LEU A 30 -10.40 -12.30 -2.56
C LEU A 30 -11.28 -11.42 -1.67
N ARG A 31 -12.27 -10.72 -2.25
CA ARG A 31 -13.28 -9.99 -1.47
C ARG A 31 -13.97 -10.90 -0.45
N GLU A 32 -14.40 -12.09 -0.86
CA GLU A 32 -15.06 -13.05 0.03
C GLU A 32 -14.15 -13.55 1.16
N VAL A 33 -12.87 -13.82 0.85
CA VAL A 33 -11.87 -14.19 1.86
C VAL A 33 -11.69 -13.05 2.87
N ILE A 34 -11.58 -11.82 2.39
CA ILE A 34 -11.44 -10.63 3.23
C ILE A 34 -12.65 -10.47 4.14
N THR A 35 -13.88 -10.61 3.60
CA THR A 35 -15.10 -10.57 4.42
C THR A 35 -15.11 -11.65 5.51
N ARG A 36 -14.72 -12.88 5.19
CA ARG A 36 -14.69 -13.97 6.18
C ARG A 36 -13.65 -13.75 7.26
N MET A 37 -12.44 -13.32 6.91
CA MET A 37 -11.38 -13.11 7.90
C MET A 37 -11.70 -11.93 8.82
N THR A 38 -12.26 -10.84 8.28
CA THR A 38 -12.60 -9.66 9.10
C THR A 38 -13.80 -9.93 10.00
N ALA A 39 -14.77 -10.72 9.57
CA ALA A 39 -15.87 -11.21 10.42
C ALA A 39 -15.39 -12.08 11.59
N GLN A 40 -14.21 -12.71 11.46
CA GLN A 40 -13.57 -13.49 12.53
C GLN A 40 -12.60 -12.67 13.40
N GLY A 41 -12.54 -11.35 13.19
CA GLY A 41 -11.71 -10.43 13.99
C GLY A 41 -10.27 -10.26 13.50
N THR A 42 -9.90 -10.85 12.36
CA THR A 42 -8.59 -10.57 11.73
C THR A 42 -8.61 -9.19 11.09
N ALA A 43 -7.71 -8.31 11.52
CA ALA A 43 -7.54 -7.00 10.90
C ALA A 43 -6.86 -7.12 9.52
N MET A 44 -7.16 -6.16 8.64
CA MET A 44 -6.51 -6.02 7.34
C MET A 44 -5.69 -4.72 7.29
N ALA A 45 -4.51 -4.79 6.69
CA ALA A 45 -3.74 -3.62 6.27
C ALA A 45 -3.35 -3.75 4.80
N LEU A 46 -3.21 -2.61 4.12
CA LEU A 46 -2.59 -2.55 2.80
C LEU A 46 -1.16 -2.03 2.93
N SER A 47 -0.25 -2.58 2.12
CA SER A 47 1.11 -2.08 1.93
C SER A 47 1.32 -1.80 0.46
N THR A 48 1.82 -0.64 0.07
CA THR A 48 1.93 -0.29 -1.35
C THR A 48 2.95 0.81 -1.60
N GLY A 49 3.54 0.78 -2.80
CA GLY A 49 4.30 1.91 -3.34
C GLY A 49 3.42 3.08 -3.78
N ARG A 50 2.12 2.86 -4.00
CA ARG A 50 1.18 3.93 -4.37
C ARG A 50 1.15 5.02 -3.28
N PRO A 51 1.11 6.31 -3.64
CA PRO A 51 0.81 7.38 -2.69
C PRO A 51 -0.63 7.26 -2.18
N ALA A 52 -0.92 7.79 -0.99
CA ALA A 52 -2.25 7.69 -0.37
C ALA A 52 -3.38 8.16 -1.31
N ARG A 53 -3.17 9.25 -2.06
CA ARG A 53 -4.15 9.77 -3.03
C ARG A 53 -4.54 8.80 -4.17
N TRP A 54 -3.77 7.73 -4.40
CA TRP A 54 -4.00 6.78 -5.50
C TRP A 54 -4.58 5.44 -5.03
N ILE A 55 -4.84 5.28 -3.73
CA ILE A 55 -5.34 4.01 -3.19
C ILE A 55 -6.87 3.89 -3.23
N PHE A 56 -7.59 5.01 -3.38
CA PHE A 56 -9.06 5.05 -3.34
C PHE A 56 -9.77 4.06 -4.28
N PRO A 57 -9.39 3.92 -5.57
CA PRO A 57 -10.05 2.97 -6.47
C PRO A 57 -9.93 1.51 -6.01
N VAL A 58 -8.88 1.17 -5.26
CA VAL A 58 -8.71 -0.16 -4.65
C VAL A 58 -9.62 -0.29 -3.42
N LEU A 59 -9.64 0.74 -2.56
CA LEU A 59 -10.46 0.76 -1.34
C LEU A 59 -11.96 0.64 -1.64
N GLU A 60 -12.44 1.24 -2.72
CA GLU A 60 -13.84 1.15 -3.16
C GLU A 60 -14.28 -0.29 -3.47
N GLN A 61 -13.34 -1.17 -3.78
CA GLN A 61 -13.60 -2.57 -4.08
C GLN A 61 -13.53 -3.48 -2.85
N LEU A 62 -13.13 -2.96 -1.68
CA LEU A 62 -12.97 -3.73 -0.46
C LEU A 62 -14.20 -3.63 0.45
N PRO A 63 -14.54 -4.72 1.18
CA PRO A 63 -15.65 -4.71 2.14
C PRO A 63 -15.30 -3.99 3.45
N VAL A 64 -14.08 -3.44 3.57
CA VAL A 64 -13.54 -2.80 4.78
C VAL A 64 -12.73 -1.56 4.43
N ARG A 65 -12.40 -0.77 5.45
CA ARG A 65 -11.51 0.40 5.37
C ARG A 65 -10.23 0.12 6.17
N PRO A 66 -9.19 -0.48 5.56
CA PRO A 66 -7.95 -0.84 6.25
C PRO A 66 -7.06 0.37 6.50
N VAL A 67 -6.11 0.25 7.43
CA VAL A 67 -4.95 1.15 7.46
C VAL A 67 -4.08 0.85 6.25
N CYS A 68 -3.60 1.89 5.58
CA CYS A 68 -2.76 1.78 4.39
C CYS A 68 -1.35 2.30 4.68
N VAL A 69 -0.37 1.45 4.47
CA VAL A 69 1.04 1.78 4.41
C VAL A 69 1.35 2.14 2.96
N CYS A 70 1.43 3.43 2.68
CA CYS A 70 1.59 4.00 1.35
C CYS A 70 3.02 4.51 1.13
N ALA A 71 3.35 4.82 -0.13
CA ALA A 71 4.64 5.35 -0.54
C ALA A 71 5.82 4.52 0.03
N ASN A 72 5.72 3.19 -0.07
CA ASN A 72 6.71 2.24 0.45
C ASN A 72 6.98 2.38 1.96
N GLY A 73 5.96 2.77 2.73
CA GLY A 73 6.07 2.94 4.18
C GLY A 73 6.35 4.36 4.65
N ALA A 74 6.58 5.30 3.73
CA ALA A 74 6.75 6.70 4.07
C ALA A 74 5.47 7.35 4.61
N VAL A 75 4.28 6.79 4.34
CA VAL A 75 3.00 7.33 4.83
C VAL A 75 2.15 6.21 5.42
N ILE A 76 1.67 6.40 6.65
CA ILE A 76 0.62 5.58 7.26
C ILE A 76 -0.68 6.37 7.18
N TYR A 77 -1.65 5.84 6.45
CA TYR A 77 -2.91 6.49 6.13
C TYR A 77 -4.09 5.69 6.70
N ASP A 78 -4.99 6.38 7.40
CA ASP A 78 -6.26 5.84 7.87
C ASP A 78 -7.31 6.09 6.80
N SER A 79 -7.68 5.03 6.07
CA SER A 79 -8.68 5.13 5.01
C SER A 79 -10.12 5.23 5.49
N ALA A 80 -10.39 4.95 6.78
CA ALA A 80 -11.72 5.07 7.34
C ALA A 80 -12.04 6.54 7.71
N GLN A 81 -11.02 7.27 8.15
CA GLN A 81 -11.14 8.67 8.59
C GLN A 81 -10.55 9.69 7.62
N ASP A 82 -10.02 9.22 6.48
CA ASP A 82 -9.35 10.04 5.46
C ASP A 82 -8.28 10.97 6.07
N ARG A 83 -7.32 10.37 6.79
CA ARG A 83 -6.24 11.14 7.44
C ARG A 83 -4.90 10.42 7.44
N ILE A 84 -3.82 11.20 7.38
CA ILE A 84 -2.46 10.69 7.60
C ILE A 84 -2.26 10.51 9.10
N LEU A 85 -1.96 9.28 9.52
CA LEU A 85 -1.58 8.96 10.90
C LEU A 85 -0.10 9.27 11.15
N LYS A 86 0.76 9.01 10.17
CA LYS A 86 2.20 9.26 10.26
C LYS A 86 2.82 9.46 8.89
N SER A 87 3.85 10.30 8.82
CA SER A 87 4.68 10.49 7.63
C SER A 87 6.16 10.49 7.99
N TYR A 88 6.97 9.85 7.16
CA TYR A 88 8.43 9.87 7.19
C TYR A 88 8.90 10.57 5.92
N THR A 89 9.34 11.82 6.06
CA THR A 89 9.68 12.69 4.95
C THR A 89 11.20 12.80 4.78
N LEU A 90 11.64 13.04 3.55
CA LEU A 90 13.02 13.44 3.29
C LEU A 90 13.16 14.93 3.58
N ALA A 91 14.25 15.31 4.24
CA ALA A 91 14.57 16.71 4.44
C ALA A 91 14.86 17.40 3.09
N PRO A 92 14.58 18.70 2.94
CA PRO A 92 14.73 19.40 1.66
C PRO A 92 16.13 19.31 1.05
N ASP A 93 17.17 19.41 1.87
CA ASP A 93 18.57 19.27 1.47
C ASP A 93 18.86 17.86 0.93
N VAL A 94 18.38 16.81 1.61
CA VAL A 94 18.50 15.43 1.13
C VAL A 94 17.80 15.26 -0.22
N MET A 95 16.61 15.85 -0.40
CA MET A 95 15.90 15.80 -1.70
C MET A 95 16.71 16.46 -2.81
N VAL A 96 17.31 17.63 -2.55
CA VAL A 96 18.19 18.33 -3.52
C VAL A 96 19.39 17.44 -3.88
N SER A 97 20.03 16.81 -2.89
CA SER A 97 21.15 15.90 -3.14
C SER A 97 20.75 14.69 -3.97
N VAL A 98 19.60 14.07 -3.69
CA VAL A 98 19.09 12.92 -4.47
C VAL A 98 18.83 13.31 -5.92
N VAL A 99 18.22 14.47 -6.17
CA VAL A 99 17.96 14.96 -7.53
C VAL A 99 19.27 15.24 -8.27
N ALA A 100 20.24 15.88 -7.61
CA ALA A 100 21.54 16.17 -8.22
C ALA A 100 22.30 14.88 -8.59
N LEU A 101 22.32 13.90 -7.67
CA LEU A 101 22.92 12.59 -7.91
C LEU A 101 22.24 11.83 -9.05
N ALA A 102 20.90 11.82 -9.08
CA ALA A 102 20.14 11.17 -10.14
C ALA A 102 20.40 11.80 -11.51
N ARG A 103 20.46 13.15 -11.60
CA ARG A 103 20.79 13.86 -12.85
C ARG A 103 22.20 13.54 -13.34
N ALA A 104 23.18 13.51 -12.43
CA ALA A 104 24.55 13.14 -12.78
C ALA A 104 24.63 11.69 -13.30
N ALA A 105 24.02 10.74 -12.57
CA ALA A 105 24.02 9.33 -12.92
C ALA A 105 23.30 9.01 -14.24
N LEU A 106 22.27 9.78 -14.61
CA LEU A 106 21.48 9.59 -15.82
C LEU A 106 21.94 10.48 -17.00
N SER A 107 23.00 11.27 -16.82
CA SER A 107 23.44 12.26 -17.82
C SER A 107 23.79 11.64 -19.18
N GLU A 108 24.34 10.42 -19.19
CA GLU A 108 24.69 9.68 -20.42
C GLU A 108 23.49 9.03 -21.13
N HIS A 109 22.31 9.01 -20.48
CA HIS A 109 21.11 8.33 -20.98
C HIS A 109 20.03 9.29 -21.49
N GLY A 110 20.34 10.60 -21.55
CA GLY A 110 19.42 11.66 -21.95
C GLY A 110 18.63 12.22 -20.76
N GLY A 111 18.64 13.54 -20.59
CA GLY A 111 17.92 14.23 -19.52
C GLY A 111 16.50 14.63 -19.92
N VAL A 112 15.58 14.61 -18.96
CA VAL A 112 14.34 15.39 -19.06
C VAL A 112 14.74 16.86 -18.85
N THR A 113 14.66 17.65 -19.92
CA THR A 113 14.81 19.11 -19.87
C THR A 113 13.59 19.74 -19.22
#